data_AF-A0A7J3C6U2-F1
#
_entry.id   AF-A0A7J3C6U2-F1
#
_cell.length_a   1.000
_cell.length_b   1.000
_cell.length_c   1.000
_cell.angle_alpha   90.00
_cell.angle_beta   90.00
_cell.angle_gamma   90.00
#
_symmetry.space_group_name_H-M   'P 1'
#
loop_
_entity.id
_entity.type
_entity.pdbx_description
1 polymer ?
#
loop_
_entity_poly.entity_id
_entity_poly.type
_entity_poly.pdbx_seq_one_letter_code
_entity_poly.pdbx_strand_id
1 'polypeptide(L)'
;MLTGKEKIEPTKSFLSKMVAGMSRIDPVEDVKESEGLQLPFIDVIPSPGHTPGSTSYLFKPENILFVGDAFSVSSGEAKINKSFTADIPAAERSKEKLLSMKGVTVLPGHGSSMHL
;
A
#
# COMPACT_ATOMS: atom_id res chain seq x y z
N MET A 1 -12.00 3.99 -9.31
CA MET A 1 -11.16 2.84 -8.91
C MET A 1 -10.00 2.82 -9.88
N LEU A 2 -8.77 3.04 -9.42
CA LEU A 2 -7.57 2.96 -10.27
C LEU A 2 -7.23 1.47 -10.44
N THR A 3 -6.94 1.00 -11.66
CA THR A 3 -6.62 -0.41 -11.89
C THR A 3 -5.47 -0.52 -12.89
N GLY A 4 -4.46 -1.31 -12.54
CA GLY A 4 -3.22 -1.50 -13.31
C GLY A 4 -3.31 -2.59 -14.37
N LYS A 5 -2.29 -2.66 -15.24
CA LYS A 5 -2.17 -3.66 -16.31
C LYS A 5 -1.77 -5.06 -15.84
N GLU A 6 -1.53 -5.23 -14.54
CA GLU A 6 -1.18 -6.53 -13.97
C GLU A 6 -2.37 -7.49 -14.09
N LYS A 7 -2.12 -8.71 -14.59
CA LYS A 7 -3.17 -9.71 -14.72
C LYS A 7 -3.68 -10.05 -13.33
N ILE A 8 -4.95 -9.76 -13.06
CA ILE A 8 -5.62 -10.24 -11.85
C ILE A 8 -5.66 -11.77 -11.96
N GLU A 9 -4.83 -12.48 -11.17
CA GLU A 9 -4.95 -13.92 -11.05
C GLU A 9 -6.25 -14.25 -10.30
N PRO A 10 -7.23 -14.90 -10.96
CA PRO A 10 -8.50 -15.15 -10.31
C PRO A 10 -8.32 -16.19 -9.22
N THR A 11 -8.93 -15.93 -8.06
CA THR A 11 -9.01 -16.92 -6.98
C THR A 11 -9.63 -18.23 -7.48
N LYS A 12 -9.29 -19.37 -6.85
CA LYS A 12 -9.74 -20.72 -7.25
C LYS A 12 -11.27 -20.91 -7.20
N SER A 13 -12.02 -19.94 -6.67
CA SER A 13 -13.47 -20.03 -6.48
C SER A 13 -14.25 -19.83 -7.78
N PHE A 14 -15.17 -20.76 -8.04
CA PHE A 14 -16.09 -20.72 -9.19
C PHE A 14 -16.95 -19.44 -9.22
N LEU A 15 -17.40 -18.98 -8.04
CA LEU A 15 -18.22 -17.76 -7.92
C LEU A 15 -17.42 -16.50 -8.32
N SER A 16 -16.14 -16.44 -7.96
CA SER A 16 -15.25 -15.32 -8.32
C SER A 16 -15.04 -15.23 -9.83
N LYS A 17 -14.95 -16.37 -10.53
CA LYS A 17 -14.84 -16.41 -12.00
C LYS A 17 -16.10 -15.89 -12.69
N MET A 18 -17.29 -16.21 -12.16
CA MET A 18 -18.55 -15.70 -12.71
C MET A 18 -18.66 -14.18 -12.57
N VAL A 19 -18.34 -13.63 -11.40
CA VAL A 19 -18.38 -12.18 -11.14
C VAL A 19 -17.35 -11.43 -11.98
N ALA A 20 -16.14 -11.98 -12.12
CA ALA A 20 -15.10 -11.41 -12.96
C ALA A 20 -15.50 -11.38 -14.45
N GLY A 21 -16.15 -12.44 -14.96
CA GLY A 21 -16.62 -12.48 -16.35
C GLY A 21 -17.74 -11.48 -16.67
N MET A 22 -18.52 -11.07 -15.66
CA MET A 22 -19.57 -10.05 -15.82
C MET A 22 -19.05 -8.61 -15.71
N SER A 23 -17.84 -8.42 -15.17
CA SER A 23 -17.24 -7.11 -14.96
C SER A 23 -16.23 -6.82 -16.07
N ARG A 24 -16.65 -6.10 -17.12
CA ARG A 24 -15.69 -5.56 -18.10
C ARG A 24 -15.03 -4.31 -17.51
N ILE A 25 -13.80 -4.46 -17.05
CA ILE A 25 -12.95 -3.34 -16.65
C ILE A 25 -11.96 -3.14 -17.79
N ASP A 26 -12.13 -2.04 -18.55
CA ASP A 26 -11.16 -1.67 -19.56
C ASP A 26 -9.86 -1.22 -18.85
N PRO A 27 -8.69 -1.78 -19.22
CA PRO A 27 -7.42 -1.43 -18.59
C PRO A 27 -7.07 0.04 -18.82
N VAL A 28 -6.52 0.70 -17.80
CA VAL A 28 -5.95 2.04 -17.97
C VAL A 28 -4.65 1.93 -18.78
N GLU A 29 -4.61 2.56 -19.95
CA GLU A 29 -3.48 2.42 -20.88
C GLU A 29 -2.21 3.14 -20.42
N ASP A 30 -2.32 4.21 -19.63
CA ASP A 30 -1.21 5.10 -19.28
C ASP A 30 -0.84 5.07 -17.78
N VAL A 31 -0.83 3.88 -17.16
CA VAL A 31 -0.31 3.75 -15.79
C VAL A 31 1.22 3.79 -15.83
N LYS A 32 1.80 4.85 -15.26
CA LYS A 32 3.23 4.90 -14.95
C LYS A 32 3.44 4.31 -13.56
N GLU A 33 4.46 3.47 -13.43
CA GLU A 33 4.91 2.96 -12.14
C GLU A 33 5.27 4.12 -11.20
N SER A 34 4.93 3.98 -9.92
CA SER A 34 5.26 4.95 -8.89
C SER A 34 6.77 5.12 -8.72
N GLU A 35 7.55 4.09 -9.04
CA GLU A 35 9.00 4.08 -9.11
C GLU A 35 9.53 5.11 -10.13
N GLY A 36 8.72 5.46 -11.14
CA GLY A 36 9.02 6.51 -12.11
C GLY A 36 8.65 7.92 -11.66
N LEU A 37 8.00 8.09 -10.50
CA LEU A 37 7.63 9.39 -9.94
C LEU A 37 8.87 10.06 -9.31
N GLN A 38 9.60 10.81 -10.12
CA GLN A 38 10.75 11.59 -9.65
C GLN A 38 10.29 12.99 -9.24
N LEU A 39 9.81 13.11 -8.01
CA LEU A 39 9.56 14.40 -7.37
C LEU A 39 10.65 14.68 -6.33
N PRO A 40 11.41 15.79 -6.42
CA PRO A 40 12.57 16.01 -5.54
C PRO A 40 12.19 16.13 -4.06
N PHE A 41 10.91 16.32 -3.73
CA PHE A 41 10.37 16.46 -2.38
C PHE A 41 9.62 15.21 -1.87
N ILE A 42 9.50 14.15 -2.68
CA ILE A 42 8.87 12.88 -2.28
C ILE A 42 9.85 11.73 -2.48
N ASP A 43 10.09 10.95 -1.44
CA ASP A 43 10.76 9.67 -1.58
C ASP A 43 9.71 8.55 -1.67
N VAL A 44 9.84 7.72 -2.71
CA VAL A 44 8.98 6.55 -2.95
C VAL A 44 9.59 5.34 -2.24
N ILE A 45 8.83 4.73 -1.34
CA ILE A 45 9.32 3.68 -0.45
C ILE A 45 8.44 2.43 -0.65
N PRO A 46 8.93 1.41 -1.37
CA PRO A 46 8.20 0.15 -1.49
C PRO A 46 7.87 -0.44 -0.13
N SER A 47 6.61 -0.83 0.05
CA SER A 47 6.04 -1.40 1.27
C SER A 47 5.10 -2.59 0.96
N PRO A 48 5.60 -3.63 0.23
CA PRO A 48 4.78 -4.76 -0.18
C PRO A 48 4.21 -5.52 1.03
N GLY A 49 3.04 -6.11 0.86
CA GLY A 49 2.41 -6.95 1.86
C GLY A 49 0.90 -6.90 1.81
N HIS A 50 0.31 -5.72 2.00
CA HIS A 50 -1.14 -5.53 1.79
C HIS A 50 -1.52 -5.90 0.36
N THR A 51 -0.79 -5.31 -0.60
CA THR A 51 -0.70 -5.76 -1.99
C THR A 51 0.77 -5.89 -2.41
N PRO A 52 1.09 -6.63 -3.50
CA PRO A 52 2.45 -6.70 -4.02
C PRO A 52 3.02 -5.32 -4.41
N GLY A 53 2.20 -4.44 -5.00
CA GLY A 53 2.59 -3.08 -5.41
C GLY A 53 2.37 -2.00 -4.35
N SER A 54 2.15 -2.36 -3.08
CA SER A 54 1.97 -1.38 -2.00
C SER A 54 3.22 -0.51 -1.83
N THR A 55 3.02 0.81 -1.76
CA THR A 55 4.09 1.81 -1.73
C THR A 55 3.74 2.94 -0.76
N SER A 56 4.69 3.29 0.08
CA SER A 56 4.64 4.42 1.02
C SER A 56 5.39 5.62 0.45
N TYR A 57 5.06 6.83 0.92
CA TYR A 57 5.65 8.07 0.41
C TYR A 57 6.11 8.95 1.56
N LEU A 58 7.38 9.34 1.54
CA LEU A 58 7.91 10.35 2.47
C LEU A 58 7.88 11.72 1.80
N PHE A 59 7.05 12.61 2.32
CA PHE A 59 7.08 14.02 1.98
C PHE A 59 8.13 14.75 2.83
N LYS A 60 9.27 15.04 2.22
CA LYS A 60 10.46 15.58 2.90
C LYS A 60 10.28 16.96 3.54
N PRO A 61 9.56 17.93 2.96
CA PRO A 61 9.45 19.27 3.53
C PRO A 61 8.86 19.29 4.95
N GLU A 62 7.99 18.34 5.28
CA GLU A 62 7.32 18.25 6.59
C GLU A 62 7.63 16.96 7.35
N ASN A 63 8.52 16.11 6.82
CA ASN A 63 8.81 14.78 7.35
C ASN A 63 7.53 13.94 7.58
N ILE A 64 6.61 13.95 6.61
CA ILE A 64 5.36 13.19 6.68
C ILE A 64 5.50 11.89 5.90
N LEU A 65 5.23 10.76 6.55
CA LEU A 65 5.27 9.43 5.96
C LEU A 65 3.85 8.91 5.73
N PHE A 66 3.39 8.93 4.49
CA PHE A 66 2.13 8.31 4.08
C PHE A 66 2.34 6.81 3.89
N VAL A 67 1.65 5.97 4.66
CA VAL A 67 1.86 4.50 4.63
C VAL A 67 0.70 3.71 4.02
N GLY A 68 -0.40 4.38 3.67
CA GLY A 68 -1.59 3.71 3.12
C GLY A 68 -2.05 2.56 4.01
N ASP A 69 -2.24 1.38 3.42
CA ASP A 69 -2.68 0.17 4.12
C ASP A 69 -1.52 -0.77 4.53
N ALA A 70 -0.26 -0.30 4.49
CA ALA A 70 0.87 -1.08 5.00
C ALA A 70 0.68 -1.46 6.48
N PHE A 71 0.08 -0.56 7.26
CA PHE A 71 -0.49 -0.82 8.58
C PHE A 71 -1.48 0.28 8.95
N SER A 72 -2.43 -0.02 9.83
CA SER A 72 -3.27 0.97 10.49
C SER A 72 -2.67 1.38 11.84
N VAL A 73 -3.08 2.52 12.36
CA VAL A 73 -2.68 2.96 13.71
C VAL A 73 -3.90 3.00 14.61
N SER A 74 -3.87 2.19 15.67
CA SER A 74 -4.92 2.15 16.67
C SER A 74 -4.29 2.21 18.06
N SER A 75 -4.73 3.17 18.88
CA SER A 75 -4.21 3.38 20.24
C SER A 75 -2.69 3.57 20.28
N GLY A 76 -2.11 4.25 19.29
CA GLY A 76 -0.67 4.49 19.21
C GLY A 76 0.16 3.28 18.78
N GLU A 77 -0.48 2.21 18.27
CA GLU A 77 0.20 1.01 17.81
C GLU A 77 -0.06 0.76 16.31
N ALA A 78 1.00 0.41 15.58
CA ALA A 78 0.91 -0.01 14.18
C ALA A 78 0.45 -1.47 14.07
N LYS A 79 -0.64 -1.72 13.33
CA LYS A 79 -1.28 -3.04 13.19
C LYS A 79 -1.50 -3.40 11.73
N ILE A 80 -1.10 -4.61 11.36
CA ILE A 80 -1.38 -5.18 10.05
C ILE A 80 -2.79 -5.78 10.06
N ASN A 81 -3.58 -5.44 9.05
CA ASN A 81 -4.90 -6.04 8.85
C ASN A 81 -4.77 -7.41 8.17
N LYS A 82 -4.58 -8.46 8.97
CA LYS A 82 -4.36 -9.83 8.49
C LYS A 82 -5.46 -10.36 7.56
N SER A 83 -6.70 -9.89 7.72
CA SER A 83 -7.83 -10.32 6.88
C SER A 83 -7.78 -9.78 5.45
N PHE A 84 -7.03 -8.71 5.21
CA PHE A 84 -6.94 -8.03 3.92
C PHE A 84 -5.49 -7.90 3.43
N THR A 85 -4.58 -8.73 3.92
CA THR A 85 -3.16 -8.69 3.56
C THR A 85 -2.81 -9.86 2.66
N ALA A 86 -2.28 -9.59 1.47
CA ALA A 86 -1.89 -10.63 0.50
C ALA A 86 -0.68 -11.46 0.96
N ASP A 87 0.33 -10.83 1.57
CA ASP A 87 1.55 -11.45 2.09
C ASP A 87 1.89 -10.89 3.48
N ILE A 88 1.56 -11.64 4.54
CA ILE A 88 1.80 -11.22 5.92
C ILE A 88 3.29 -11.07 6.24
N PRO A 89 4.17 -12.05 5.93
CA PRO A 89 5.62 -11.87 6.11
C PRO A 89 6.18 -10.62 5.43
N ALA A 90 5.76 -10.30 4.21
CA ALA A 90 6.18 -9.06 3.54
C ALA A 90 5.64 -7.82 4.24
N ALA A 91 4.37 -7.83 4.67
CA ALA A 91 3.76 -6.74 5.40
C ALA A 91 4.51 -6.44 6.72
N GLU A 92 4.89 -7.47 7.47
CA GLU A 92 5.66 -7.30 8.72
C GLU A 92 7.04 -6.67 8.45
N ARG A 93 7.77 -7.13 7.43
CA ARG A 93 9.06 -6.51 7.02
C ARG A 93 8.88 -5.06 6.61
N SER A 94 7.83 -4.76 5.85
CA SER A 94 7.49 -3.39 5.42
C SER A 94 7.14 -2.51 6.62
N LYS A 95 6.33 -3.01 7.57
CA LYS A 95 6.00 -2.31 8.81
C LYS A 95 7.24 -2.00 9.63
N GLU A 96 8.13 -2.98 9.86
CA GLU A 96 9.38 -2.79 10.59
C GLU A 96 10.28 -1.74 9.94
N LYS A 97 10.46 -1.81 8.62
CA LYS A 97 11.22 -0.81 7.84
C LYS A 97 10.66 0.60 8.05
N LEU A 98 9.35 0.78 7.93
CA LEU A 98 8.70 2.09 8.07
C LEU A 98 8.78 2.62 9.52
N LEU A 99 8.60 1.76 10.53
CA LEU A 99 8.70 2.13 11.94
C LEU A 99 10.13 2.51 12.39
N SER A 100 11.13 2.08 11.63
CA SER A 100 12.54 2.45 11.86
C SER A 100 12.87 3.90 11.45
N MET A 101 11.99 4.55 10.67
CA MET A 101 12.18 5.94 10.23
C MET A 101 11.84 6.89 11.37
N LYS A 102 12.85 7.56 11.94
CA LYS A 102 12.71 8.46 13.08
C LYS A 102 12.49 9.91 12.66
N GLY A 103 11.78 10.66 13.50
CA GLY A 103 11.51 12.09 13.29
C GLY A 103 10.46 12.35 12.21
N VAL A 104 9.60 11.36 11.91
CA VAL A 104 8.55 11.48 10.90
C VAL A 104 7.16 11.37 11.53
N THR A 105 6.20 12.08 10.94
CA THR A 105 4.78 11.92 11.24
C THR A 105 4.16 10.95 10.26
N VAL A 106 3.72 9.79 10.76
CA VAL A 106 3.08 8.74 10.00
C VAL A 106 1.59 9.01 9.84
N LEU A 107 1.12 8.96 8.60
CA LEU A 107 -0.29 9.04 8.23
C LEU A 107 -0.74 7.72 7.57
N PRO A 108 -1.46 6.86 8.30
CA PRO A 108 -2.02 5.63 7.73
C PRO A 108 -3.29 5.92 6.93
N GLY A 109 -3.68 4.99 6.07
CA GLY A 109 -4.98 5.03 5.39
C GLY A 109 -6.16 4.85 6.36
N HIS A 110 -5.90 4.21 7.51
CA HIS A 110 -6.90 3.93 8.55
C HIS A 110 -6.33 4.18 9.95
N GLY A 111 -7.12 4.85 10.80
CA GLY A 111 -6.77 5.14 12.18
C GLY A 111 -6.16 6.52 12.37
N SER A 112 -5.40 6.70 13.45
CA SER A 112 -4.83 8.01 13.85
C SER A 112 -3.43 8.23 13.30
N SER A 113 -2.96 9.48 13.27
CA SER A 113 -1.54 9.77 13.03
C SER A 113 -0.65 9.23 14.17
N MET A 114 0.61 8.91 13.85
CA MET A 114 1.63 8.49 14.81
C MET A 114 2.93 9.27 14.55
N HIS A 115 3.65 9.65 15.60
CA HIS A 115 5.00 10.23 15.47
C HIS A 115 6.05 9.18 15.88
N LEU A 116 7.12 9.04 15.10
CA LEU A 116 8.13 7.96 15.23
C LEU A 116 9.52 8.40 15.69
#